data_AF-A0A6B0UWM4-F1
#
_entry.id   AF-A0A6B0UWM4-F1
#
_cell.length_a   1.000
_cell.length_b   1.000
_cell.length_c   1.000
_cell.angle_alpha   90.00
_cell.angle_beta   90.00
_cell.angle_gamma   90.00
#
_symmetry.space_group_name_H-M   'P 1'
#
loop_
_entity.id
_entity.type
_entity.pdbx_description
1 polymer ?
#
loop_
_entity_poly.entity_id
_entity_poly.type
_entity_poly.pdbx_seq_one_letter_code
_entity_poly.pdbx_strand_id
1 'polypeptide(L)'
;IERQVDIKCIPYTDYKHSLKRAIQKNWQLEWDTEIHNKFHCVKPTLREWASCRHRERFFEVVLCRLRLGHTDLTHGYLLRAEAAPKCEHCNESLSVMHILITCPKYHHERTIFFSTFFRNHVPFHPALLLGDEPLVPHHQVFKFLDSIGILHRL
;
A
#
# COMPACT_ATOMS: atom_id res chain seq x y z
N ILE A 1 -32.14 -4.96 42.64
CA ILE A 1 -31.21 -6.09 42.84
C ILE A 1 -29.88 -5.67 42.23
N GLU A 2 -28.95 -5.20 43.06
CA GLU A 2 -27.59 -4.89 42.61
C GLU A 2 -26.89 -6.21 42.29
N ARG A 3 -26.53 -6.40 41.02
CA ARG A 3 -25.73 -7.55 40.61
C ARG A 3 -24.30 -7.29 41.05
N GLN A 4 -23.89 -7.93 42.14
CA GLN A 4 -22.50 -7.96 42.58
C GLN A 4 -21.73 -8.88 41.61
N VAL A 5 -20.88 -8.28 40.77
CA VAL A 5 -20.03 -9.03 39.83
C VAL A 5 -18.85 -9.58 40.61
N ASP A 6 -18.70 -10.90 40.68
CA ASP A 6 -17.53 -11.54 41.29
C ASP A 6 -16.31 -11.38 40.39
N ILE A 7 -15.37 -10.53 40.82
CA ILE A 7 -14.14 -10.20 40.08
C ILE A 7 -13.05 -11.25 40.33
N LYS A 8 -13.19 -12.14 41.33
CA LYS A 8 -12.11 -13.06 41.74
C LYS A 8 -11.92 -14.25 40.80
N CYS A 9 -12.94 -14.63 40.03
CA CYS A 9 -12.91 -15.80 39.14
C CYS A 9 -13.22 -15.45 37.68
N ILE A 10 -12.71 -14.32 37.18
CA ILE A 10 -12.82 -14.00 35.76
C ILE A 10 -11.89 -14.95 34.97
N PRO A 11 -12.42 -15.78 34.06
CA PRO A 11 -11.60 -16.65 33.23
C PRO A 11 -10.57 -15.83 32.45
N TYR A 12 -9.33 -16.30 32.38
CA TYR A 12 -8.27 -15.61 31.63
C TYR A 12 -8.63 -15.36 30.16
N THR A 13 -9.53 -16.18 29.59
CA THR A 13 -10.08 -16.03 28.24
C THR A 13 -10.80 -14.71 28.03
N ASP A 14 -11.45 -14.19 29.06
CA ASP A 14 -12.24 -12.97 28.97
C ASP A 14 -11.33 -11.74 28.85
N TYR A 15 -10.12 -11.81 29.41
CA TYR A 15 -9.10 -10.78 29.26
C TYR A 15 -8.41 -10.80 27.89
N LYS A 16 -8.43 -11.92 27.15
CA LYS A 16 -7.72 -12.05 25.87
C LYS A 16 -8.13 -10.96 24.88
N HIS A 17 -9.42 -10.67 24.78
CA HIS A 17 -9.94 -9.68 23.84
C HIS A 17 -9.50 -8.26 24.21
N SER A 18 -9.63 -7.90 25.48
CA SER A 18 -9.19 -6.60 26.01
C SER A 18 -7.69 -6.41 25.85
N LEU A 19 -6.89 -7.45 26.15
CA LEU A 19 -5.44 -7.43 25.95
C LEU A 19 -5.07 -7.27 24.47
N LYS A 20 -5.69 -8.03 23.58
CA LYS A 20 -5.45 -7.92 22.13
C LYS A 20 -5.78 -6.51 21.62
N ARG A 21 -6.89 -5.91 22.08
CA ARG A 21 -7.25 -4.52 21.76
C ARG A 21 -6.22 -3.52 22.27
N ALA A 22 -5.74 -3.69 23.50
CA ALA A 22 -4.72 -2.81 24.08
C ALA A 22 -3.39 -2.90 23.29
N ILE A 23 -2.95 -4.10 22.94
CA ILE A 23 -1.75 -4.31 22.11
C ILE A 23 -1.93 -3.66 20.73
N GLN A 24 -3.05 -3.91 20.05
CA GLN A 24 -3.34 -3.31 18.75
C GLN A 24 -3.38 -1.78 18.81
N LYS A 25 -3.95 -1.22 19.88
CA LYS A 25 -3.97 0.23 20.09
C LYS A 25 -2.55 0.78 20.27
N ASN A 26 -1.71 0.13 21.06
CA ASN A 26 -0.33 0.58 21.27
C ASN A 26 0.47 0.51 19.97
N TRP A 27 0.33 -0.58 19.20
CA TRP A 27 0.97 -0.69 17.88
C TRP A 27 0.48 0.37 16.90
N GLN A 28 -0.82 0.68 16.90
CA GLN A 28 -1.35 1.76 16.06
C GLN A 28 -0.78 3.12 16.48
N LEU A 29 -0.67 3.40 17.78
CA LEU A 29 -0.08 4.64 18.28
C LEU A 29 1.39 4.77 17.86
N GLU A 30 2.18 3.70 17.98
CA GLU A 30 3.56 3.68 17.49
C GLU A 30 3.61 3.88 15.96
N TRP A 31 2.74 3.20 15.21
CA TRP A 31 2.67 3.33 13.76
C TRP A 31 2.29 4.74 13.29
N ASP A 32 1.38 5.41 13.99
CA ASP A 32 0.98 6.78 13.69
C ASP A 32 2.15 7.78 13.87
N THR A 33 3.19 7.42 14.64
CA THR A 33 4.41 8.25 14.77
C THR A 33 5.36 8.13 13.59
N GLU A 34 5.24 7.08 12.77
CA GLU A 34 6.12 6.79 11.63
C GLU A 34 5.74 7.60 10.37
N ILE A 35 5.64 8.93 10.52
CA ILE A 35 5.17 9.85 9.47
C ILE A 35 6.05 9.90 8.21
N HIS A 36 7.32 9.49 8.33
CA HIS A 36 8.27 9.47 7.22
C HIS A 36 8.30 8.13 6.46
N ASN A 37 7.52 7.15 6.92
CA ASN A 37 7.47 5.84 6.27
C ASN A 37 6.57 5.89 5.03
N LYS A 38 7.14 5.60 3.85
CA LYS A 38 6.41 5.55 2.57
C LYS A 38 5.21 4.58 2.61
N PHE A 39 5.32 3.49 3.37
CA PHE A 39 4.25 2.51 3.53
C PHE A 39 3.09 3.05 4.37
N HIS A 40 3.36 3.95 5.33
CA HIS A 40 2.33 4.60 6.14
C HIS A 40 1.33 5.39 5.26
N CYS A 41 1.80 6.04 4.20
CA CYS A 41 0.94 6.74 3.22
C CYS A 41 -0.04 5.80 2.48
N VAL A 42 0.25 4.50 2.44
CA VAL A 42 -0.60 3.49 1.78
C VAL A 42 -1.46 2.73 2.80
N LYS A 43 -0.94 2.55 4.02
CA LYS A 43 -1.56 1.77 5.10
C LYS A 43 -1.46 2.51 6.43
N PRO A 44 -2.31 3.53 6.66
CA PRO A 44 -2.30 4.25 7.92
C PRO A 44 -2.83 3.38 9.07
N THR A 45 -3.73 2.43 8.80
CA THR A 45 -4.33 1.59 9.86
C THR A 45 -3.79 0.16 9.84
N LEU A 46 -3.28 -0.31 10.97
CA LEU A 46 -2.78 -1.68 11.16
C LEU A 46 -3.93 -2.69 11.26
N ARG A 47 -4.47 -3.06 10.10
CA ARG A 47 -5.47 -4.13 9.94
C ARG A 47 -5.05 -5.07 8.82
N GLU A 48 -5.62 -6.28 8.81
CA GLU A 48 -5.43 -7.20 7.69
C GLU A 48 -5.86 -6.53 6.37
N TRP A 49 -5.08 -6.75 5.31
CA TRP A 49 -5.43 -6.30 3.97
C TRP A 49 -6.48 -7.24 3.39
N ALA A 50 -7.69 -6.76 3.08
CA ALA A 50 -8.66 -7.59 2.37
C ALA A 50 -8.13 -8.09 1.01
N SER A 51 -7.24 -7.29 0.40
CA SER A 51 -6.57 -7.57 -0.87
C SER A 51 -5.33 -8.47 -0.75
N CYS A 52 -4.99 -9.01 0.43
CA CYS A 52 -3.87 -9.95 0.54
C CYS A 52 -4.17 -11.32 -0.04
N ARG A 53 -5.43 -11.64 -0.35
CA ARG A 53 -5.86 -12.95 -0.85
C ARG A 53 -6.32 -12.81 -2.29
N HIS A 54 -5.42 -13.06 -3.23
CA HIS A 54 -5.73 -13.16 -4.65
C HIS A 54 -5.67 -14.63 -5.09
N ARG A 55 -6.43 -14.99 -6.14
CA ARG A 55 -6.43 -16.37 -6.66
C ARG A 55 -5.03 -16.79 -7.17
N GLU A 56 -4.33 -15.82 -7.74
CA GLU A 56 -2.99 -15.98 -8.30
C GLU A 56 -1.97 -15.23 -7.46
N ARG A 57 -1.00 -15.97 -6.90
CA ARG A 57 0.09 -15.46 -6.07
C ARG A 57 0.91 -14.36 -6.73
N PHE A 58 1.02 -14.39 -8.06
CA PHE A 58 1.76 -13.38 -8.83
C PHE A 58 1.27 -11.95 -8.51
N PHE A 59 -0.05 -11.72 -8.52
CA PHE A 59 -0.62 -10.40 -8.25
C PHE A 59 -0.48 -9.97 -6.79
N GLU A 60 -0.46 -10.91 -5.83
CA GLU A 60 -0.18 -10.62 -4.42
C GLU A 60 1.24 -10.08 -4.26
N VAL A 61 2.21 -10.73 -4.91
CA VAL A 61 3.62 -10.32 -4.91
C VAL A 61 3.78 -8.94 -5.54
N VAL A 62 3.19 -8.73 -6.72
CA VAL A 62 3.24 -7.43 -7.40
C VAL A 62 2.64 -6.33 -6.50
N LEU A 63 1.47 -6.56 -5.91
CA LEU A 63 0.83 -5.58 -5.04
C LEU A 63 1.67 -5.27 -3.78
N CYS A 64 2.29 -6.29 -3.18
CA CYS A 64 3.20 -6.12 -2.05
C CYS A 64 4.41 -5.25 -2.43
N ARG A 65 5.06 -5.54 -3.57
CA ARG A 65 6.21 -4.77 -4.07
C ARG A 65 5.84 -3.33 -4.40
N LEU A 66 4.66 -3.10 -5.00
CA LEU A 66 4.15 -1.77 -5.28
C LEU A 66 3.91 -0.95 -4.00
N ARG A 67 3.32 -1.57 -2.97
CA ARG A 67 3.02 -0.91 -1.69
C ARG A 67 4.28 -0.52 -0.92
N LEU A 68 5.27 -1.40 -0.90
CA LEU A 68 6.56 -1.12 -0.26
C LEU A 68 7.45 -0.21 -1.11
N GLY A 69 7.22 -0.19 -2.42
CA GLY A 69 8.05 0.54 -3.38
C GLY A 69 9.36 -0.18 -3.75
N HIS A 70 9.56 -1.41 -3.27
CA HIS A 70 10.76 -2.23 -3.45
C HIS A 70 10.58 -3.18 -4.64
N THR A 71 10.97 -2.72 -5.82
CA THR A 71 10.96 -3.51 -7.06
C THR A 71 12.39 -3.60 -7.60
N ASP A 72 12.68 -4.55 -8.50
CA ASP A 72 14.01 -4.59 -9.14
C ASP A 72 14.32 -3.29 -9.90
N LEU A 73 13.30 -2.68 -10.52
CA LEU A 73 13.42 -1.41 -11.23
C LEU A 73 13.84 -0.23 -10.33
N THR A 74 13.34 -0.16 -9.10
CA THR A 74 13.54 1.00 -8.23
C THR A 74 14.60 0.78 -7.17
N HIS A 75 14.83 -0.47 -6.73
CA HIS A 75 15.73 -0.82 -5.62
C HIS A 75 16.79 -1.85 -6.01
N GLY A 76 16.75 -2.44 -7.22
CA GLY A 76 17.77 -3.39 -7.66
C GLY A 76 19.19 -2.82 -7.68
N TYR A 77 19.32 -1.49 -7.86
CA TYR A 77 20.60 -0.78 -7.78
C TYR A 77 21.31 -0.94 -6.43
N LEU A 78 20.56 -1.09 -5.33
CA LEU A 78 21.13 -1.29 -3.99
C LEU A 78 21.87 -2.63 -3.90
N LEU A 79 21.32 -3.67 -4.53
CA LEU A 79 21.91 -5.00 -4.56
C LEU A 79 23.14 -5.08 -5.48
N ARG A 80 23.17 -4.25 -6.53
CA ARG A 80 24.26 -4.18 -7.49
C ARG A 80 25.32 -3.12 -7.13
N ALA A 81 25.12 -2.36 -6.06
CA ALA A 81 25.92 -1.19 -5.70
C ALA A 81 26.09 -0.17 -6.85
N GLU A 82 25.02 -0.01 -7.65
CA GLU A 82 24.95 0.93 -8.76
C GLU A 82 24.42 2.30 -8.30
N ALA A 83 24.45 3.29 -9.19
CA ALA A 83 23.80 4.57 -8.93
C ALA A 83 22.27 4.42 -8.92
N ALA A 84 21.60 5.24 -8.10
CA ALA A 84 20.14 5.23 -8.03
C ALA A 84 19.53 5.54 -9.41
N PRO A 85 18.55 4.74 -9.87
CA PRO A 85 17.99 4.88 -11.19
C PRO A 85 17.19 6.18 -11.30
N LYS A 86 17.30 6.82 -12.46
CA LYS A 86 16.50 8.00 -12.83
C LYS A 86 15.56 7.66 -13.96
N CYS A 87 14.44 8.36 -14.02
CA CYS A 87 13.51 8.25 -15.13
C CYS A 87 14.17 8.77 -16.41
N GLU A 88 14.23 7.95 -17.46
CA GLU A 88 14.83 8.31 -18.74
C GLU A 88 14.13 9.51 -19.43
N HIS A 89 12.85 9.75 -19.12
CA HIS A 89 12.07 10.79 -19.78
C HIS A 89 12.12 12.15 -19.08
N CYS A 90 12.16 12.19 -17.75
CA CYS A 90 12.11 13.44 -16.99
C CYS A 90 13.26 13.64 -16.00
N ASN A 91 14.20 12.69 -15.93
CA ASN A 91 15.41 12.73 -15.10
C ASN A 91 15.18 12.83 -13.58
N GLU A 92 13.94 12.63 -13.12
CA GLU A 92 13.62 12.51 -11.68
C GLU A 92 14.02 11.13 -11.15
N SER A 93 14.18 11.03 -9.82
CA SER A 93 14.45 9.76 -9.14
C SER A 93 13.34 8.74 -9.42
N LEU A 94 13.71 7.55 -9.92
CA LEU A 94 12.76 6.52 -10.28
C LEU A 94 12.18 5.87 -9.02
N SER A 95 10.87 5.94 -8.85
CA SER A 95 10.13 5.27 -7.77
C SER A 95 8.81 4.72 -8.27
N VAL A 96 8.21 3.79 -7.51
CA VAL A 96 6.87 3.28 -7.85
C VAL A 96 5.85 4.41 -7.88
N MET A 97 5.92 5.36 -6.94
CA MET A 97 5.02 6.53 -6.92
C MET A 97 5.27 7.45 -8.11
N HIS A 98 6.52 7.61 -8.53
CA HIS A 98 6.83 8.35 -9.75
C HIS A 98 6.13 7.72 -10.96
N ILE A 99 6.23 6.40 -11.14
CA ILE A 99 5.58 5.69 -12.25
C ILE A 99 4.04 5.81 -12.19
N LEU A 100 3.46 5.54 -11.02
CA LEU A 100 2.00 5.47 -10.83
C LEU A 100 1.30 6.83 -10.80
N ILE A 101 2.00 7.91 -10.43
CA ILE A 101 1.36 9.19 -10.10
C ILE A 101 1.94 10.36 -10.89
N THR A 102 3.27 10.57 -10.89
CA THR A 102 3.84 11.86 -11.33
C THR A 102 4.48 11.83 -12.72
N CYS A 103 4.98 10.68 -13.18
CA CYS A 103 5.79 10.58 -14.40
C CYS A 103 5.04 11.09 -15.64
N PRO A 104 5.54 12.11 -16.36
CA PRO A 104 4.87 12.64 -17.54
C PRO A 104 4.71 11.62 -18.67
N LYS A 105 5.68 10.71 -18.80
CA LYS A 105 5.68 9.65 -19.84
C LYS A 105 4.40 8.81 -19.83
N TYR A 106 3.90 8.49 -18.63
CA TYR A 106 2.74 7.60 -18.47
C TYR A 106 1.42 8.36 -18.25
N HIS A 107 1.38 9.66 -18.52
CA HIS A 107 0.21 10.48 -18.26
C HIS A 107 -1.00 10.00 -19.08
N HIS A 108 -0.80 9.68 -20.36
CA HIS A 108 -1.88 9.24 -21.24
C HIS A 108 -2.50 7.92 -20.75
N GLU A 109 -1.67 6.95 -20.39
CA GLU A 109 -2.11 5.66 -19.86
C GLU A 109 -2.84 5.87 -18.52
N ARG A 110 -2.38 6.78 -17.66
CA ARG A 110 -3.12 7.14 -16.44
C ARG A 110 -4.50 7.71 -16.75
N THR A 111 -4.66 8.56 -17.78
CA THR A 111 -6.00 9.07 -18.14
C THR A 111 -6.96 7.98 -18.58
N ILE A 112 -6.46 6.92 -19.21
CA ILE A 112 -7.26 5.78 -19.66
C ILE A 112 -7.59 4.88 -18.46
N PHE A 113 -6.58 4.38 -17.77
CA PHE A 113 -6.76 3.36 -16.73
C PHE A 113 -7.26 3.92 -15.41
N PHE A 114 -6.86 5.15 -15.05
CA PHE A 114 -7.24 5.85 -13.82
C PHE A 114 -8.24 6.98 -14.09
N SER A 115 -9.10 6.82 -15.10
CA SER A 115 -10.09 7.82 -15.54
C SER A 115 -10.98 8.37 -14.42
N THR A 116 -11.23 7.61 -13.35
CA THR A 116 -11.99 8.06 -12.17
C THR A 116 -11.35 9.26 -11.48
N PHE A 117 -10.02 9.32 -11.40
CA PHE A 117 -9.31 10.46 -10.81
C PHE A 117 -9.54 11.74 -11.62
N PHE A 118 -9.49 11.64 -12.94
CA PHE A 118 -9.67 12.78 -13.84
C PHE A 118 -11.13 13.24 -13.91
N ARG A 119 -12.08 12.30 -14.02
CA ARG A 119 -13.52 12.61 -14.08
C ARG A 119 -14.03 13.30 -12.80
N ASN A 120 -13.51 12.88 -11.65
CA ASN A 120 -13.96 13.38 -10.36
C ASN A 120 -13.02 14.47 -9.79
N HIS A 121 -12.01 14.90 -10.55
CA HIS A 121 -10.99 15.86 -10.11
C HIS A 121 -10.33 15.49 -8.77
N VAL A 122 -10.14 14.19 -8.53
CA VAL A 122 -9.53 13.67 -7.31
C VAL A 122 -8.00 13.72 -7.45
N PRO A 123 -7.26 14.31 -6.50
CA PRO A 123 -5.81 14.29 -6.53
C PRO A 123 -5.30 12.86 -6.39
N PHE A 124 -4.24 12.53 -7.13
CA PHE A 124 -3.60 11.24 -6.99
C PHE A 124 -3.01 11.08 -5.58
N HIS A 125 -3.35 9.97 -4.94
CA HIS A 125 -2.81 9.61 -3.63
C HIS A 125 -2.53 8.10 -3.59
N PRO A 126 -1.39 7.65 -3.03
CA PRO A 126 -1.01 6.23 -3.01
C PRO A 126 -2.08 5.31 -2.42
N ALA A 127 -2.71 5.71 -1.32
CA ALA A 127 -3.81 4.93 -0.70
C ALA A 127 -5.01 4.72 -1.63
N LEU A 128 -5.28 5.65 -2.56
CA LEU A 128 -6.40 5.53 -3.49
C LEU A 128 -6.13 4.57 -4.65
N LEU A 129 -4.87 4.15 -4.84
CA LEU A 129 -4.48 3.16 -5.84
C LEU A 129 -4.12 1.81 -5.22
N LEU A 130 -3.39 1.83 -4.09
CA LEU A 130 -2.78 0.65 -3.49
C LEU A 130 -3.29 0.35 -2.07
N GLY A 131 -4.13 1.21 -1.50
CA GLY A 131 -4.67 1.08 -0.14
C GLY A 131 -5.75 0.01 0.01
N ASP A 132 -6.37 -0.04 1.20
CA ASP A 132 -7.38 -1.05 1.56
C ASP A 132 -8.68 -0.80 0.82
N GLU A 133 -9.03 0.48 0.70
CA GLU A 133 -10.22 0.98 0.02
C GLU A 133 -9.77 1.86 -1.16
N PRO A 134 -9.21 1.26 -2.22
CA PRO A 134 -8.72 2.02 -3.36
C PRO A 134 -9.91 2.58 -4.16
N LEU A 135 -9.76 3.80 -4.67
CA LEU A 135 -10.73 4.42 -5.59
C LEU A 135 -10.82 3.66 -6.91
N VAL A 136 -9.70 3.07 -7.33
CA VAL A 136 -9.59 2.26 -8.54
C VAL A 136 -9.25 0.82 -8.15
N PRO A 137 -9.98 -0.19 -8.64
CA PRO A 137 -9.69 -1.59 -8.34
C PRO A 137 -8.25 -1.99 -8.72
N HIS A 138 -7.61 -2.85 -7.92
CA HIS A 138 -6.21 -3.28 -8.17
C HIS A 138 -6.01 -3.92 -9.54
N HIS A 139 -7.01 -4.62 -10.09
CA HIS A 139 -6.91 -5.19 -11.44
C HIS A 139 -6.65 -4.15 -12.53
N GLN A 140 -7.17 -2.93 -12.35
CA GLN A 140 -6.98 -1.83 -13.29
C GLN A 140 -5.57 -1.25 -13.17
N VAL A 141 -4.99 -1.26 -11.96
CA VAL A 141 -3.57 -0.96 -11.74
C VAL A 141 -2.71 -2.00 -12.47
N PHE A 142 -3.06 -3.28 -12.40
CA PHE A 142 -2.32 -4.31 -13.14
C PHE A 142 -2.40 -4.12 -14.66
N LYS A 143 -3.57 -3.78 -15.21
CA LYS A 143 -3.72 -3.44 -16.63
C LYS A 143 -2.88 -2.24 -17.06
N PHE A 144 -2.81 -1.20 -16.22
CA PHE A 144 -1.92 -0.06 -16.45
C PHE A 144 -0.44 -0.48 -16.48
N LEU A 145 -0.01 -1.32 -15.53
CA LEU A 145 1.37 -1.80 -15.46
C LEU A 145 1.74 -2.72 -16.64
N ASP A 146 0.77 -3.48 -17.12
CA ASP A 146 0.90 -4.32 -18.30
C ASP A 146 1.00 -3.47 -19.57
N SER A 147 0.16 -2.44 -19.71
CA SER A 147 0.16 -1.56 -20.89
C SER A 147 1.47 -0.78 -21.06
N ILE A 148 2.16 -0.47 -19.96
CA ILE A 148 3.48 0.18 -19.98
C ILE A 148 4.64 -0.82 -19.99
N GLY A 149 4.36 -2.13 -20.03
CA GLY A 149 5.36 -3.19 -20.20
C GLY A 149 6.25 -3.45 -18.98
N ILE A 150 5.82 -3.09 -17.77
CA ILE A 150 6.64 -3.28 -16.56
C ILE A 150 6.10 -4.33 -15.60
N LEU A 151 4.88 -4.85 -15.79
CA LEU A 151 4.22 -5.77 -14.85
C LEU A 151 5.11 -6.97 -14.45
N HIS A 152 5.82 -7.56 -15.41
CA HIS A 152 6.69 -8.72 -15.17
C HIS A 152 8.09 -8.37 -14.66
N ARG A 153 8.43 -7.07 -14.56
CA ARG A 153 9.71 -6.55 -14.06
C ARG A 153 9.60 -6.01 -12.63
N LEU A 154 8.41 -6.04 -12.04
CA LEU A 154 8.12 -5.54 -10.70
C LEU A 154 8.38 -6.59 -9.65
#